data_AF-A0A136WB15-F1
#
_entry.id   AF-A0A136WB15-F1
#
_cell.length_a   1.000
_cell.length_b   1.000
_cell.length_c   1.000
_cell.angle_alpha   90.00
_cell.angle_beta   90.00
_cell.angle_gamma   90.00
#
_symmetry.space_group_name_H-M   'P 1'
#
loop_
_entity.id
_entity.type
_entity.pdbx_description
1 polymer ?
#
loop_
_entity_poly.entity_id
_entity_poly.type
_entity_poly.pdbx_seq_one_letter_code
_entity_poly.pdbx_strand_id
1 'polypeptide(L)'
;MKETNMTVVKLSAFVIVIVVAFIVFYQLSRESTHIIKSEEITIEAALKEMPIINISPEETAFMQNLRQNPDVEAALEREQITELSTEKGAELAAGILPDDIKISELSVINQSVVFSYFINDYQVFLEIFPDNKIRKTIGVFAKNGNVKTVYENLDNITFKKSKF
;
A
#
# COMPACT_ATOMS: atom_id res chain seq x y z
N MET A 1 14.55 -62.34 -16.84
CA MET A 1 14.74 -61.39 -15.72
C MET A 1 15.17 -59.98 -16.20
N LYS A 2 14.61 -59.47 -17.32
CA LYS A 2 14.93 -58.14 -17.89
C LYS A 2 13.70 -57.22 -18.01
N GLU A 3 12.49 -57.78 -18.10
CA GLU A 3 11.26 -57.00 -18.28
C GLU A 3 10.77 -56.34 -16.99
N THR A 4 10.94 -56.98 -15.83
CA THR A 4 10.48 -56.45 -14.53
C THR A 4 11.15 -55.11 -14.17
N ASN A 5 12.45 -54.96 -14.48
CA ASN A 5 13.19 -53.74 -14.23
C ASN A 5 12.74 -52.59 -15.15
N MET A 6 12.32 -52.88 -16.39
CA MET A 6 11.89 -51.86 -17.33
C MET A 6 10.50 -51.30 -16.98
N THR A 7 9.60 -52.13 -16.44
CA THR A 7 8.26 -51.70 -16.01
C THR A 7 8.33 -50.85 -14.74
N VAL A 8 9.18 -51.22 -13.77
CA VAL A 8 9.37 -50.44 -12.53
C VAL A 8 10.01 -49.09 -12.81
N VAL A 9 11.00 -49.01 -13.72
CA VAL A 9 11.63 -47.75 -14.12
C VAL A 9 10.66 -46.82 -14.88
N LYS A 10 9.76 -47.37 -15.70
CA LYS A 10 8.72 -46.58 -16.38
C LYS A 10 7.67 -46.06 -15.40
N LEU A 11 7.29 -46.87 -14.42
CA LEU A 11 6.32 -46.48 -13.39
C LEU A 11 6.89 -45.39 -12.47
N SER A 12 8.16 -45.52 -12.05
CA SER A 12 8.82 -44.50 -11.24
C SER A 12 9.06 -43.19 -11.99
N ALA A 13 9.44 -43.25 -13.27
CA ALA A 13 9.55 -42.06 -14.10
C ALA A 13 8.20 -41.35 -14.29
N PHE A 14 7.11 -42.10 -14.48
CA PHE A 14 5.76 -41.54 -14.60
C PHE A 14 5.29 -40.84 -13.31
N VAL A 15 5.56 -41.45 -12.14
CA VAL A 15 5.24 -40.84 -10.84
C VAL A 15 6.04 -39.55 -10.63
N ILE A 16 7.33 -39.53 -11.00
CA ILE A 16 8.16 -38.32 -10.89
C ILE A 16 7.60 -37.19 -11.77
N VAL A 17 7.17 -37.48 -12.99
CA VAL A 17 6.57 -36.47 -13.89
C VAL A 17 5.28 -35.89 -13.29
N ILE A 18 4.43 -36.73 -12.67
CA ILE A 18 3.21 -36.26 -12.01
C ILE A 18 3.54 -35.36 -10.81
N VAL A 19 4.51 -35.75 -9.97
CA VAL A 19 4.92 -34.95 -8.81
C VAL A 19 5.48 -33.60 -9.25
N VAL A 20 6.33 -33.56 -10.28
CA VAL A 20 6.85 -32.31 -10.84
C VAL A 20 5.73 -31.44 -11.41
N ALA A 21 4.80 -32.03 -12.17
CA ALA A 21 3.65 -31.30 -12.71
C ALA A 21 2.76 -30.72 -11.59
N PHE A 22 2.57 -31.47 -10.50
CA PHE A 22 1.81 -31.02 -9.34
C PHE A 22 2.51 -29.88 -8.60
N ILE A 23 3.83 -29.95 -8.43
CA ILE A 23 4.63 -28.87 -7.82
C ILE A 23 4.57 -27.60 -8.67
N VAL A 24 4.74 -27.72 -10.00
CA VAL A 24 4.66 -26.59 -10.92
C VAL A 24 3.26 -25.99 -10.93
N PHE A 25 2.21 -26.81 -10.99
CA PHE A 25 0.82 -26.35 -10.89
C PHE A 25 0.56 -25.66 -9.54
N TYR A 26 1.04 -26.22 -8.43
CA TYR A 26 0.89 -25.62 -7.10
C TYR A 26 1.64 -24.29 -6.98
N GLN A 27 2.82 -24.16 -7.58
CA GLN A 27 3.57 -22.90 -7.63
C GLN A 27 2.83 -21.85 -8.50
N LEU A 28 2.37 -22.22 -9.69
CA LEU A 28 1.61 -21.33 -10.58
C LEU A 28 0.26 -20.90 -10.00
N SER A 29 -0.40 -21.77 -9.22
CA SER A 29 -1.70 -21.45 -8.59
C SER A 29 -1.56 -20.63 -7.29
N ARG A 30 -0.38 -20.58 -6.66
CA ARG A 30 -0.10 -19.63 -5.57
C ARG A 30 0.09 -18.21 -6.08
N GLU A 31 0.50 -18.01 -7.33
CA GLU A 31 0.44 -16.72 -8.01
C GLU A 31 -0.97 -16.41 -8.50
N SER A 32 -1.99 -16.63 -7.67
CA SER A 32 -3.28 -15.99 -7.87
C SER A 32 -3.07 -14.49 -7.63
N THR A 33 -2.55 -13.83 -8.67
CA THR A 33 -2.65 -12.41 -8.86
C THR A 33 -4.13 -12.09 -8.88
N HIS A 34 -4.67 -11.72 -7.71
CA HIS A 34 -5.93 -11.02 -7.66
C HIS A 34 -5.75 -9.82 -8.59
N ILE A 35 -6.42 -9.84 -9.74
CA ILE A 35 -6.36 -8.74 -10.69
C ILE A 35 -7.04 -7.58 -9.97
N ILE A 36 -6.23 -6.70 -9.39
CA ILE A 36 -6.68 -5.46 -8.77
C ILE A 36 -7.27 -4.64 -9.91
N LYS A 37 -8.59 -4.56 -9.97
CA LYS A 37 -9.27 -3.65 -10.90
C LYS A 37 -9.17 -2.25 -10.31
N SER A 38 -8.17 -1.50 -10.76
CA SER A 38 -8.06 -0.07 -10.53
C SER A 38 -8.76 0.66 -11.67
N GLU A 39 -9.71 1.53 -11.33
CA GLU A 39 -10.43 2.38 -12.27
C GLU A 39 -10.28 3.85 -11.86
N GLU A 40 -10.06 4.72 -12.84
CA GLU A 40 -10.16 6.17 -12.62
C GLU A 40 -11.64 6.53 -12.45
N ILE A 41 -11.94 7.32 -11.43
CA ILE A 41 -13.30 7.76 -11.10
C ILE A 41 -13.40 9.27 -11.19
N THR A 42 -14.61 9.78 -11.46
CA THR A 42 -14.82 11.23 -11.49
C THR A 42 -14.66 11.83 -10.09
N ILE A 43 -14.23 13.09 -10.03
CA ILE A 43 -14.09 13.85 -8.78
C ILE A 43 -15.41 13.84 -7.99
N GLU A 44 -16.53 14.10 -8.67
CA GLU A 44 -17.85 14.10 -8.04
C GLU A 44 -18.20 12.75 -7.41
N ALA A 45 -17.93 11.64 -8.11
CA ALA A 45 -18.18 10.29 -7.57
C ALA A 45 -17.26 9.98 -6.38
N ALA A 46 -15.98 10.35 -6.48
CA ALA A 46 -14.99 10.15 -5.42
C ALA A 46 -15.38 10.88 -4.13
N LEU A 47 -15.71 12.17 -4.23
CA LEU A 47 -16.07 13.00 -3.09
C LEU A 47 -17.44 12.63 -2.51
N LYS A 48 -18.36 12.12 -3.33
CA LYS A 48 -19.65 11.61 -2.84
C LYS A 48 -19.50 10.31 -2.05
N GLU A 49 -18.66 9.39 -2.52
CA GLU A 49 -18.47 8.09 -1.87
C GLU A 49 -17.51 8.15 -0.67
N MET A 50 -16.44 8.93 -0.80
CA MET A 50 -15.38 9.05 0.20
C MET A 50 -15.00 10.52 0.38
N PRO A 51 -15.80 11.34 1.08
CA PRO A 51 -15.54 12.79 1.20
C PRO A 51 -14.15 13.13 1.76
N ILE A 52 -13.66 12.30 2.67
CA ILE A 52 -12.35 12.46 3.30
C ILE A 52 -11.17 12.19 2.35
N ILE A 53 -11.39 11.70 1.12
CA ILE A 53 -10.33 11.52 0.12
C ILE A 53 -9.80 12.84 -0.43
N ASN A 54 -10.57 13.93 -0.28
CA ASN A 54 -10.10 15.27 -0.64
C ASN A 54 -8.86 15.62 0.19
N ILE A 55 -7.85 16.18 -0.46
CA ILE A 55 -6.67 16.74 0.19
C ILE A 55 -7.02 18.16 0.60
N SER A 56 -7.04 18.42 1.90
CA SER A 56 -7.33 19.74 2.46
C SER A 56 -6.11 20.68 2.37
N PRO A 57 -6.33 22.01 2.41
CA PRO A 57 -5.24 22.98 2.55
C PRO A 57 -4.36 22.73 3.79
N GLU A 58 -4.98 22.30 4.89
CA GLU A 58 -4.30 21.98 6.15
C GLU A 58 -3.37 20.77 5.99
N GLU A 59 -3.83 19.71 5.33
CA GLU A 59 -2.98 18.55 4.99
C GLU A 59 -1.86 18.92 4.03
N THR A 60 -2.12 19.84 3.09
CA THR A 60 -1.09 20.32 2.16
C THR A 60 0.02 21.06 2.92
N ALA A 61 -0.36 22.01 3.78
CA ALA A 61 0.57 22.74 4.62
C ALA A 61 1.33 21.80 5.57
N PHE A 62 0.64 20.83 6.16
CA PHE A 62 1.25 19.82 7.02
C PHE A 62 2.35 19.03 6.30
N MET A 63 2.05 18.46 5.13
CA MET A 63 3.02 17.65 4.39
C MET A 63 4.21 18.48 3.90
N GLN A 64 3.98 19.74 3.53
CA GLN A 64 5.06 20.68 3.19
C GLN A 64 5.97 20.97 4.40
N ASN A 65 5.38 21.24 5.57
CA ASN A 65 6.13 21.45 6.81
C ASN A 65 6.88 20.19 7.25
N LEU A 66 6.25 19.02 7.10
CA LEU A 66 6.84 17.73 7.41
C LEU A 66 8.09 17.48 6.57
N ARG A 67 8.05 17.81 5.28
CA ARG A 67 9.20 17.69 4.37
C ARG A 67 10.36 18.61 4.75
N GLN A 68 10.08 19.77 5.34
CA GLN A 68 11.08 20.74 5.81
C GLN A 68 11.57 20.43 7.24
N ASN A 69 11.07 19.36 7.86
CA ASN A 69 11.53 18.97 9.19
C ASN A 69 12.98 18.46 9.12
N PRO A 70 13.91 18.91 9.99
CA PRO A 70 15.31 18.50 9.92
C PRO A 70 15.54 16.99 9.95
N ASP A 71 14.73 16.24 10.70
CA ASP A 71 14.86 14.77 10.78
C ASP A 71 14.43 14.11 9.46
N VAL A 72 13.42 14.69 8.79
CA VAL A 72 12.92 14.23 7.49
C VAL A 72 13.87 14.63 6.37
N GLU A 73 14.42 15.85 6.39
CA GLU A 73 15.45 16.30 5.45
C GLU A 73 16.69 15.39 5.52
N ALA A 74 17.18 15.12 6.73
CA ALA A 74 18.30 14.20 6.93
C ALA A 74 18.00 12.76 6.48
N ALA A 75 16.73 12.33 6.52
CA ALA A 75 16.31 11.04 6.00
C ALA A 75 16.23 11.04 4.46
N LEU A 76 15.75 12.13 3.84
CA LEU A 76 15.70 12.31 2.39
C LEU A 76 17.10 12.26 1.74
N GLU A 77 18.11 12.79 2.41
CA GLU A 77 19.51 12.79 1.94
C GLU A 77 20.14 11.38 1.89
N ARG A 78 19.59 10.41 2.61
CA ARG A 78 20.18 9.05 2.70
C ARG A 78 19.85 8.17 1.50
N GLU A 79 18.90 8.56 0.66
CA GLU A 79 18.41 7.82 -0.51
C GLU A 79 18.02 6.35 -0.21
N GLN A 80 17.70 6.04 1.05
CA GLN A 80 17.29 4.73 1.53
C GLN A 80 15.94 4.85 2.24
N ILE A 81 15.20 3.73 2.29
CA ILE A 81 13.99 3.65 3.11
C ILE A 81 14.37 3.92 4.56
N THR A 82 13.83 5.00 5.12
CA THR A 82 14.12 5.43 6.49
C THR A 82 12.81 5.58 7.23
N GLU A 83 12.55 4.69 8.18
CA GLU A 83 11.44 4.83 9.12
C GLU A 83 11.83 5.82 10.23
N LEU A 84 10.93 6.74 10.53
CA LEU A 84 11.04 7.70 11.62
C LEU A 84 10.06 7.27 12.74
N SER A 85 10.28 7.78 13.96
CA SER A 85 9.41 7.43 15.09
C SER A 85 7.97 7.91 14.85
N THR A 86 6.99 7.04 15.12
CA THR A 86 5.58 7.41 15.10
C THR A 86 5.22 8.40 16.21
N GLU A 87 5.98 8.44 17.31
CA GLU A 87 5.86 9.46 18.36
C GLU A 87 6.23 10.84 17.82
N LYS A 88 7.27 10.92 16.98
CA LYS A 88 7.65 12.15 16.28
C LYS A 88 6.57 12.56 15.29
N GLY A 89 6.01 11.59 14.57
CA GLY A 89 4.85 11.81 13.70
C GLY A 89 3.66 12.40 14.44
N ALA A 90 3.36 11.92 15.65
CA ALA A 90 2.28 12.45 16.49
C ALA A 90 2.59 13.88 16.97
N GLU A 91 3.83 14.17 17.39
CA GLU A 91 4.27 15.53 17.76
C GLU A 91 4.05 16.52 16.61
N LEU A 92 4.44 16.13 15.39
CA LEU A 92 4.36 16.99 14.20
C LEU A 92 2.92 17.17 13.69
N ALA A 93 2.04 16.19 13.94
CA ALA A 93 0.63 16.25 13.57
C ALA A 93 -0.25 17.00 14.59
N ALA A 94 0.30 17.34 15.76
CA ALA A 94 -0.46 17.97 16.84
C ALA A 94 -1.10 19.30 16.39
N GLY A 95 -2.41 19.46 16.64
CA GLY A 95 -3.17 20.63 16.24
C GLY A 95 -3.59 20.68 14.76
N ILE A 96 -3.18 19.70 13.95
CA ILE A 96 -3.60 19.55 12.55
C ILE A 96 -4.58 18.39 12.44
N LEU A 97 -4.23 17.25 13.03
CA LEU A 97 -5.08 16.08 13.09
C LEU A 97 -5.73 15.95 14.48
N PRO A 98 -6.87 15.23 14.61
CA PRO A 98 -7.50 14.98 15.90
C PRO A 98 -6.57 14.30 16.91
N ASP A 99 -6.69 14.59 18.20
CA ASP A 99 -5.79 14.01 19.22
C ASP A 99 -5.97 12.49 19.42
N ASP A 100 -7.08 11.92 18.95
CA ASP A 100 -7.44 10.51 19.12
C ASP A 100 -7.00 9.60 17.96
N ILE A 101 -6.40 10.16 16.90
CA ILE A 101 -5.93 9.35 15.79
C ILE A 101 -4.61 8.64 16.10
N LYS A 102 -4.52 7.39 15.64
CA LYS A 102 -3.34 6.56 15.81
C LYS A 102 -2.42 6.71 14.60
N ILE A 103 -1.25 7.31 14.81
CA ILE A 103 -0.19 7.35 13.80
C ILE A 103 0.35 5.93 13.60
N SER A 104 0.38 5.48 12.37
CA SER A 104 0.87 4.16 11.99
C SER A 104 2.20 4.19 11.25
N GLU A 105 2.52 5.30 10.58
CA GLU A 105 3.76 5.42 9.83
C GLU A 105 4.21 6.87 9.70
N LEU A 106 5.52 7.06 9.84
CA LEU A 106 6.24 8.20 9.28
C LEU A 106 7.52 7.63 8.67
N SER A 107 7.66 7.72 7.36
CA SER A 107 8.80 7.15 6.66
C SER A 107 9.20 8.00 5.46
N VAL A 108 10.45 7.83 5.03
CA VAL A 108 10.95 8.37 3.78
C VAL A 108 11.24 7.19 2.87
N ILE A 109 10.61 7.17 1.69
CA ILE A 109 10.71 6.10 0.69
C ILE A 109 10.95 6.74 -0.67
N ASN A 110 12.05 6.39 -1.35
CA ASN A 110 12.36 6.89 -2.70
C ASN A 110 12.22 8.42 -2.83
N GLN A 111 12.80 9.18 -1.88
CA GLN A 111 12.72 10.65 -1.79
C GLN A 111 11.31 11.22 -1.57
N SER A 112 10.33 10.37 -1.26
CA SER A 112 8.97 10.77 -0.88
C SER A 112 8.80 10.63 0.62
N VAL A 113 8.03 11.52 1.23
CA VAL A 113 7.69 11.43 2.66
C VAL A 113 6.31 10.83 2.78
N VAL A 114 6.20 9.72 3.51
CA VAL A 114 4.95 9.00 3.76
C VAL A 114 4.55 9.19 5.20
N PHE A 115 3.30 9.59 5.41
CA PHE A 115 2.69 9.74 6.71
C PHE A 115 1.37 8.97 6.73
N SER A 116 1.21 8.04 7.68
CA SER A 116 0.00 7.22 7.78
C SER A 116 -0.62 7.28 9.16
N TYR A 117 -1.94 7.31 9.19
CA TYR A 117 -2.73 7.31 10.41
C TYR A 117 -4.06 6.59 10.21
N PHE A 118 -4.65 6.17 11.32
CA PHE A 118 -6.00 5.61 11.35
C PHE A 118 -7.01 6.66 11.81
N ILE A 119 -8.12 6.78 11.09
CA ILE A 119 -9.28 7.56 11.48
C ILE A 119 -10.54 6.73 11.26
N ASN A 120 -11.30 6.50 12.34
CA ASN A 120 -12.41 5.54 12.36
C ASN A 120 -11.94 4.16 11.84
N ASP A 121 -12.64 3.60 10.84
CA ASP A 121 -12.33 2.32 10.21
C ASP A 121 -11.43 2.46 8.96
N TYR A 122 -10.80 3.62 8.77
CA TYR A 122 -9.98 3.93 7.60
C TYR A 122 -8.51 4.05 7.96
N GLN A 123 -7.64 3.51 7.10
CA GLN A 123 -6.23 3.87 7.10
C GLN A 123 -5.99 4.91 6.02
N VAL A 124 -5.43 6.04 6.41
CA VAL A 124 -5.07 7.13 5.52
C VAL A 124 -3.56 7.12 5.35
N PHE A 125 -3.11 7.31 4.12
CA PHE A 125 -1.71 7.57 3.76
C PHE A 125 -1.66 8.90 3.03
N LEU A 126 -0.78 9.79 3.48
CA LEU A 126 -0.39 11.00 2.78
C LEU A 126 1.06 10.81 2.32
N GLU A 127 1.30 11.02 1.04
CA GLU A 127 2.61 10.91 0.42
C GLU A 127 2.91 12.23 -0.30
N ILE A 128 4.03 12.87 0.03
CA ILE A 128 4.53 14.04 -0.72
C ILE A 128 5.76 13.63 -1.53
N PHE A 129 5.67 13.81 -2.84
CA PHE A 129 6.70 13.45 -3.81
C PHE A 129 7.77 14.54 -3.94
N PRO A 130 8.93 14.21 -4.55
CA PRO A 130 9.98 15.20 -4.82
C PRO A 130 9.50 16.46 -5.55
N ASP A 131 8.52 16.34 -6.45
CA ASP A 131 7.92 17.43 -7.21
C ASP A 131 6.81 18.20 -6.47
N ASN A 132 6.66 17.96 -5.16
CA ASN A 132 5.66 18.56 -4.27
C ASN A 132 4.20 18.16 -4.55
N LYS A 133 3.98 17.20 -5.45
CA LYS A 133 2.65 16.58 -5.55
C LYS A 133 2.34 15.80 -4.28
N ILE A 134 1.07 15.79 -3.89
CA ILE A 134 0.58 15.03 -2.75
C ILE A 134 -0.39 13.97 -3.25
N ARG A 135 -0.14 12.73 -2.83
CA ARG A 135 -1.10 11.64 -2.96
C ARG A 135 -1.72 11.35 -1.60
N LYS A 136 -3.05 11.25 -1.59
CA LYS A 136 -3.82 10.72 -0.47
C LYS A 136 -4.42 9.38 -0.85
N THR A 137 -4.14 8.36 -0.05
CA THR A 137 -4.64 7.01 -0.24
C THR A 137 -5.44 6.60 0.98
N ILE A 138 -6.65 6.06 0.78
CA ILE A 138 -7.53 5.62 1.86
C ILE A 138 -7.88 4.15 1.67
N GLY A 139 -7.42 3.32 2.60
CA GLY A 139 -7.78 1.92 2.70
C GLY A 139 -9.07 1.74 3.51
N VAL A 140 -10.05 1.08 2.91
CA VAL A 140 -11.29 0.65 3.56
C VAL A 140 -11.20 -0.84 3.86
N PHE A 141 -11.32 -1.21 5.13
CA PHE A 141 -11.18 -2.59 5.57
C PHE A 141 -12.54 -3.27 5.69
N ALA A 142 -12.59 -4.57 5.37
CA ALA A 142 -13.70 -5.44 5.70
C ALA A 142 -13.63 -5.88 7.16
N LYS A 143 -14.74 -6.41 7.70
CA LYS A 143 -14.82 -6.87 9.11
C LYS A 143 -13.80 -7.95 9.48
N ASN A 144 -13.25 -8.66 8.49
CA ASN A 144 -12.20 -9.67 8.69
C ASN A 144 -10.78 -9.08 8.69
N GLY A 145 -10.63 -7.75 8.62
CA GLY A 145 -9.34 -7.06 8.62
C GLY A 145 -8.67 -6.97 7.25
N ASN A 146 -9.27 -7.52 6.18
CA ASN A 146 -8.71 -7.41 4.84
C ASN A 146 -9.10 -6.08 4.19
N VAL A 147 -8.20 -5.50 3.39
CA VAL A 147 -8.52 -4.35 2.54
C VAL A 147 -9.59 -4.75 1.52
N LYS A 148 -10.67 -3.98 1.46
CA LYS A 148 -11.81 -4.20 0.55
C LYS A 148 -11.76 -3.25 -0.64
N THR A 149 -11.49 -1.99 -0.35
CA THR A 149 -11.43 -0.92 -1.35
C THR A 149 -10.30 0.02 -0.98
N VAL A 150 -9.58 0.50 -1.99
CA VAL A 150 -8.62 1.61 -1.86
C VAL A 150 -9.10 2.76 -2.73
N TYR A 151 -9.12 3.95 -2.15
CA TYR A 151 -9.33 5.20 -2.87
C TYR A 151 -8.00 5.94 -2.94
N GLU A 152 -7.67 6.51 -4.09
CA GLU A 152 -6.48 7.31 -4.28
C GLU A 152 -6.87 8.67 -4.87
N ASN A 153 -6.18 9.70 -4.44
CA ASN A 153 -6.29 11.06 -4.94
C ASN A 153 -4.89 11.66 -5.11
N LEU A 154 -4.57 12.09 -6.32
CA LEU A 154 -3.36 12.86 -6.62
C LEU A 154 -3.74 14.32 -6.87
N ASP A 155 -3.31 15.21 -5.99
CA ASP A 155 -3.47 16.67 -6.05
C ASP A 155 -4.92 17.18 -6.25
N ASN A 156 -5.94 16.42 -5.84
CA ASN A 156 -7.35 16.70 -6.13
C ASN A 156 -7.67 16.77 -7.64
N ILE A 157 -6.83 16.16 -8.48
CA ILE A 157 -6.97 16.15 -9.94
C ILE A 157 -7.36 14.76 -10.43
N THR A 158 -6.62 13.74 -9.98
CA THR A 158 -6.82 12.36 -10.44
C THR A 158 -7.29 11.50 -9.28
N PHE A 159 -8.44 10.86 -9.44
CA PHE A 159 -9.01 9.97 -8.44
C PHE A 159 -9.10 8.54 -8.97
N LYS A 160 -8.68 7.58 -8.17
CA LYS A 160 -8.77 6.16 -8.51
C LYS A 160 -9.46 5.37 -7.42
N LYS A 161 -10.06 4.26 -7.83
CA LYS A 161 -10.67 3.28 -6.94
C LYS A 161 -10.23 1.89 -7.33
N SER A 162 -9.77 1.14 -6.34
CA SER A 162 -9.31 -0.23 -6.51
C SER A 162 -10.10 -1.14 -5.57
N LYS A 163 -10.65 -2.25 -6.08
CA LYS A 163 -11.40 -3.25 -5.30
C LYS A 163 -10.65 -4.57 -5.26
N PHE A 164 -10.71 -5.24 -4.09
CA PHE A 164 -9.98 -6.46 -3.77
C PHE A 164 -10.94 -7.59 -3.37
#